data_AF-A0A1B6HTE4-F1
#
_entry.id   AF-A0A1B6HTE4-F1
#
_cell.length_a   1.000
_cell.length_b   1.000
_cell.length_c   1.000
_cell.angle_alpha   90.00
_cell.angle_beta   90.00
_cell.angle_gamma   90.00
#
_symmetry.space_group_name_H-M   'P 1'
#
loop_
_entity.id
_entity.type
_entity.pdbx_description
1 polymer ?
#
loop_
_entity_poly.entity_id
_entity_poly.type
_entity_poly.pdbx_seq_one_letter_code
_entity_poly.pdbx_strand_id
1 'polypeptide(L)'
;KVSIELLTTDYVAELRAEVTVWWESLHSKPSVNDGPIRIITQGQELTTEFDEKTLGEIGFKDMQMVYISVGASRQKKRGDANDTPSVLPPPPRECLPTLLLLLPNYFEQLFKLMQTLSAMKTQVKGGHHIPHTKAQVLSRRVWDILTLLPTSPTLLDGFQKLDCESKLQHLLDPASPQKLMYSLYIVESLNRNSNLHKKTVIGDEENTNESPWSEMFVQNGGLRHLFDIFMSGVLQVPGGSEWQQDCLACLLKLLCQLGMTHTTDDSATNKNKRKRCTKSDKMVIPKLSQPMVQLMNIETVIPRLTSILYEASMPRDPNHYKTGFWGRAQVVQYAMALIVSWAYTVSGVREALYAEEQFHTWLRRLVLEEPEPCVRREVCMALYRLAAPPHAPSMLTHLLGLLDKAEVMRPAKQEGLHLQAVPEDGKEPYGPACRDYFWLLCRLVDSLTADDISKEVVDLENLASRVYRSILQREYLETRHNTVEDDGLIGLLNLMSNILKHNPSFKTGKEGQALLNEVFEFLFALPDPSNRHFPKCKSQAARSSAYDLLVELVKGARQNYKQLHEKLLAQHKPGPHSPYPWDYWPHEDGRSDCGYVGLTNLGATCYMASCMQHLYMMPQARA
;
A
#
# COMPACT_ATOMS: atom_id res chain seq x y z
N LYS A 1 12.80 -21.50 -39.61
CA LYS A 1 13.15 -20.25 -38.88
C LYS A 1 12.02 -20.00 -37.89
N VAL A 2 12.32 -19.82 -36.61
CA VAL A 2 11.35 -19.58 -35.54
C VAL A 2 11.74 -18.29 -34.83
N SER A 3 10.76 -17.52 -34.36
CA SER A 3 10.99 -16.38 -33.46
C SER A 3 10.67 -16.85 -32.05
N ILE A 4 11.58 -16.63 -31.10
CA ILE A 4 11.42 -16.96 -29.69
C ILE A 4 11.45 -15.63 -28.94
N GLU A 5 10.41 -15.34 -28.16
CA GLU A 5 10.32 -14.12 -27.35
C GLU A 5 10.88 -14.41 -25.95
N LEU A 6 11.93 -13.69 -25.57
CA LEU A 6 12.57 -13.76 -24.25
C LEU A 6 12.88 -12.36 -23.76
N LEU A 7 12.86 -12.16 -22.44
CA LEU A 7 13.24 -10.92 -21.78
C LEU A 7 14.77 -10.83 -21.65
N THR A 8 15.29 -9.61 -21.52
CA THR A 8 16.74 -9.40 -21.29
C THR A 8 17.23 -9.96 -19.96
N THR A 9 16.32 -10.18 -19.01
CA THR A 9 16.58 -10.80 -17.70
C THR A 9 16.58 -12.32 -17.74
N ASP A 10 16.10 -12.93 -18.82
CA ASP A 10 16.02 -14.38 -18.96
C ASP A 10 17.41 -14.97 -19.13
N TYR A 11 17.58 -16.23 -18.72
CA TYR A 11 18.88 -16.90 -18.73
C TYR A 11 19.16 -17.56 -20.09
N VAL A 12 20.44 -17.76 -20.43
CA VAL A 12 20.79 -18.59 -21.60
C VAL A 12 20.28 -20.02 -21.45
N ALA A 13 20.19 -20.54 -20.23
CA ALA A 13 19.58 -21.83 -19.96
C ALA A 13 18.14 -21.91 -20.49
N GLU A 14 17.37 -20.83 -20.36
CA GLU A 14 15.98 -20.74 -20.83
C GLU A 14 15.93 -20.67 -22.36
N LEU A 15 16.79 -19.87 -23.00
CA LEU A 15 16.97 -19.88 -24.46
C LEU A 15 17.33 -21.29 -24.97
N ARG A 16 18.22 -22.01 -24.27
CA ARG A 16 18.63 -23.38 -24.62
C ARG A 16 17.46 -24.36 -24.48
N ALA A 17 16.64 -24.22 -23.45
CA ALA A 17 15.45 -25.02 -23.25
C ALA A 17 14.43 -24.81 -24.38
N GLU A 18 14.12 -23.55 -24.72
CA GLU A 18 13.19 -23.20 -25.81
C GLU A 18 13.67 -23.74 -27.17
N VAL A 19 14.96 -23.57 -27.47
CA VAL A 19 15.57 -24.11 -28.69
C VAL A 19 15.50 -25.65 -28.72
N THR A 20 15.67 -26.31 -27.58
CA THR A 20 15.59 -27.77 -27.48
C THR A 20 14.16 -28.26 -27.70
N VAL A 21 13.16 -27.61 -27.08
CA VAL A 21 11.74 -27.93 -27.29
C VAL A 21 11.33 -27.73 -28.75
N TRP A 22 11.75 -26.61 -29.35
CA TRP A 22 11.54 -26.36 -30.78
C TRP A 22 12.18 -27.44 -31.65
N TRP A 23 13.42 -27.83 -31.35
CA TRP A 23 14.14 -28.87 -32.09
C TRP A 23 13.47 -30.25 -31.97
N GLU A 24 13.00 -30.62 -30.77
CA GLU A 24 12.24 -31.84 -30.51
C GLU A 24 10.90 -31.83 -31.26
N SER A 25 10.21 -30.70 -31.33
CA SER A 25 8.94 -30.57 -32.07
C SER A 25 9.06 -30.86 -33.58
N LEU A 26 10.25 -30.63 -34.15
CA LEU A 26 10.56 -30.88 -35.56
C LEU A 26 10.85 -32.35 -35.86
N HIS A 27 11.25 -33.13 -34.85
CA HIS A 27 11.68 -34.52 -35.01
C HIS A 27 10.73 -35.44 -34.23
N SER A 28 9.80 -36.10 -34.92
CA SER A 28 8.77 -36.97 -34.35
C SER A 28 9.28 -38.25 -33.65
N LYS A 29 10.60 -38.46 -33.54
CA LYS A 29 11.22 -39.52 -32.74
C LYS A 29 12.51 -39.02 -32.08
N PRO A 30 12.77 -39.31 -30.80
CA PRO A 30 14.06 -39.06 -30.17
C PRO A 30 15.10 -40.02 -30.79
N SER A 31 15.88 -39.51 -31.72
CA SER A 31 17.05 -40.20 -32.25
C SER A 31 18.15 -40.12 -31.19
N VAL A 32 18.53 -41.27 -30.63
CA VAL A 32 19.59 -41.43 -29.60
C VAL A 32 21.00 -41.05 -30.16
N ASN A 33 21.10 -40.70 -31.44
CA ASN A 33 22.36 -40.47 -32.15
C ASN A 33 22.57 -39.02 -32.63
N ASP A 34 21.64 -38.10 -32.39
CA ASP A 34 21.90 -36.68 -32.70
C ASP A 34 22.76 -36.08 -31.59
N GLY A 35 23.96 -35.60 -31.95
CA GLY A 35 24.87 -35.00 -31.00
C GLY A 35 24.33 -33.68 -30.43
N PRO A 36 25.02 -33.08 -29.44
CA PRO A 36 24.50 -31.94 -28.69
C PRO A 36 24.17 -30.75 -29.60
N ILE A 37 23.01 -30.14 -29.36
CA ILE A 37 22.57 -28.91 -30.03
C ILE A 37 23.48 -27.77 -29.62
N ARG A 38 24.13 -27.14 -30.61
CA ARG A 38 25.01 -25.99 -30.42
C ARG A 38 24.29 -24.73 -30.84
N ILE A 39 24.30 -23.74 -29.95
CA ILE A 39 23.69 -22.44 -30.16
C ILE A 39 24.83 -21.45 -30.44
N ILE A 40 24.83 -20.84 -31.61
CA ILE A 40 25.89 -19.94 -32.07
C ILE A 40 25.28 -18.57 -32.31
N THR A 41 25.83 -17.55 -31.67
CA THR A 41 25.43 -16.17 -31.87
C THR A 41 26.66 -15.29 -32.00
N GLN A 42 26.62 -14.28 -32.89
CA GLN A 42 27.75 -13.37 -33.13
C GLN A 42 29.11 -14.08 -33.42
N GLY A 43 29.06 -15.30 -34.00
CA GLY A 43 30.26 -16.11 -34.27
C GLY A 43 30.83 -16.86 -33.06
N GLN A 44 30.18 -16.80 -31.89
CA GLN A 44 30.56 -17.52 -30.67
C GLN A 44 29.54 -18.63 -30.33
N GLU A 45 30.04 -19.81 -29.99
CA GLU A 45 29.22 -20.90 -29.45
C GLU A 45 28.90 -20.63 -27.97
N LEU A 46 27.62 -20.64 -27.61
CA LEU A 46 27.16 -20.54 -26.23
C LEU A 46 27.32 -21.91 -25.55
N THR A 47 28.47 -22.10 -24.91
CA THR A 47 28.75 -23.27 -24.08
C THR A 47 27.94 -23.25 -22.78
N THR A 48 27.92 -24.36 -22.04
CA THR A 48 27.16 -24.50 -20.77
C THR A 48 27.60 -23.52 -19.68
N GLU A 49 28.79 -22.93 -19.79
CA GLU A 49 29.29 -21.89 -18.88
C GLU A 49 28.49 -20.57 -18.98
N PHE A 50 27.74 -20.38 -20.05
CA PHE A 50 26.88 -19.21 -20.24
C PHE A 50 25.47 -19.41 -19.70
N ASP A 51 25.10 -20.63 -19.28
CA ASP A 51 23.72 -20.97 -18.90
C ASP A 51 23.23 -20.17 -17.67
N GLU A 52 24.13 -19.76 -16.77
CA GLU A 52 23.83 -18.92 -15.60
C GLU A 52 23.86 -17.41 -15.89
N LYS A 53 24.21 -16.99 -17.11
CA LYS A 53 24.22 -15.57 -17.50
C LYS A 53 22.90 -15.17 -18.13
N THR A 54 22.51 -13.92 -17.92
CA THR A 54 21.32 -13.37 -18.57
C THR A 54 21.58 -13.04 -20.04
N LEU A 55 20.54 -13.02 -20.86
CA LEU A 55 20.63 -12.62 -22.27
C LEU A 55 21.17 -11.18 -22.41
N GLY A 56 20.83 -10.30 -21.46
CA GLY A 56 21.36 -8.94 -21.37
C GLY A 56 22.87 -8.89 -21.13
N GLU A 57 23.40 -9.75 -20.25
CA GLU A 57 24.85 -9.84 -19.96
C GLU A 57 25.67 -10.32 -21.16
N ILE A 58 25.06 -11.12 -22.03
CA ILE A 58 25.68 -11.62 -23.27
C ILE A 58 25.49 -10.63 -24.43
N GLY A 59 24.71 -9.57 -24.22
CA GLY A 59 24.48 -8.52 -25.22
C GLY A 59 23.55 -8.96 -26.34
N PHE A 60 22.56 -9.81 -26.03
CA PHE A 60 21.47 -10.09 -26.96
C PHE A 60 20.66 -8.82 -27.24
N LYS A 61 20.40 -8.57 -28.53
CA LYS A 61 19.55 -7.49 -29.02
C LYS A 61 18.22 -8.03 -29.54
N ASP A 62 17.24 -7.15 -29.60
CA ASP A 62 15.96 -7.47 -30.24
C ASP A 62 16.18 -7.96 -31.68
N MET A 63 15.40 -8.97 -32.07
CA MET A 63 15.48 -9.65 -33.37
C MET A 63 16.87 -10.21 -33.74
N GLN A 64 17.72 -10.52 -32.74
CA GLN A 64 19.04 -11.10 -32.97
C GLN A 64 18.95 -12.51 -33.53
N MET A 65 19.64 -12.73 -34.66
CA MET A 65 19.71 -14.04 -35.29
C MET A 65 20.64 -14.98 -34.51
N VAL A 66 20.13 -16.18 -34.22
CA VAL A 66 20.86 -17.26 -33.56
C VAL A 66 20.91 -18.45 -34.52
N TYR A 67 22.09 -19.04 -34.68
CA TYR A 67 22.32 -20.20 -35.52
C TYR A 67 22.36 -21.47 -34.68
N ILE A 68 21.61 -22.47 -35.09
CA ILE A 68 21.53 -23.75 -34.41
C ILE A 68 22.23 -24.79 -35.29
N SER A 69 23.17 -25.54 -34.71
CA SER A 69 23.87 -26.63 -35.40
C SER A 69 23.93 -27.88 -34.54
N VAL A 70 23.86 -29.05 -35.18
CA VAL A 70 24.02 -30.34 -34.50
C VAL A 70 25.50 -30.71 -34.54
N GLY A 71 26.14 -30.78 -33.38
CA GLY A 71 27.56 -31.13 -33.30
C GLY A 71 27.79 -32.63 -33.35
N ALA A 72 28.74 -33.11 -34.16
CA ALA A 72 29.29 -34.46 -33.96
C ALA A 72 30.02 -34.52 -32.61
N SER A 73 29.80 -35.57 -31.82
CA SER A 73 30.48 -35.78 -30.55
C SER A 73 31.99 -35.89 -30.78
N ARG A 74 32.77 -34.89 -30.34
CA ARG A 74 34.23 -35.02 -30.32
C ARG A 74 34.60 -36.08 -29.29
N GLN A 75 35.39 -37.08 -29.70
CA GLN A 75 36.15 -37.89 -28.74
C GLN A 75 37.02 -36.95 -27.90
N LYS A 76 36.77 -36.88 -26.59
CA LYS A 76 37.61 -36.09 -25.65
C LYS A 76 39.05 -36.59 -25.73
N LYS A 77 40.02 -35.67 -25.86
CA LYS A 77 41.44 -35.96 -25.62
C LYS A 77 41.57 -36.47 -24.19
N ARG A 78 42.18 -37.66 -24.01
CA ARG A 78 42.64 -38.17 -22.70
C ARG A 78 43.55 -37.11 -22.07
N GLY A 79 43.11 -36.44 -20.99
CA GLY A 79 43.94 -35.42 -20.34
C GLY A 79 43.35 -34.81 -19.07
N ASP A 80 42.07 -34.42 -19.05
CA ASP A 80 41.49 -33.74 -17.87
C ASP A 80 40.74 -34.74 -16.97
N ALA A 81 41.40 -35.14 -15.89
CA ALA A 81 40.98 -36.22 -15.00
C ALA A 81 40.24 -35.77 -13.72
N ASN A 82 39.72 -34.54 -13.64
CA ASN A 82 39.07 -34.06 -12.41
C ASN A 82 37.61 -33.61 -12.51
N ASP A 83 37.01 -33.61 -13.71
CA ASP A 83 35.55 -33.45 -13.84
C ASP A 83 35.01 -34.57 -14.74
N THR A 84 34.81 -35.75 -14.16
CA THR A 84 33.95 -36.76 -14.79
C THR A 84 32.49 -36.38 -14.50
N PRO A 85 31.74 -35.78 -15.45
CA PRO A 85 30.29 -35.86 -15.39
C PRO A 85 29.92 -37.35 -15.38
N SER A 86 28.93 -37.70 -14.56
CA SER A 86 28.44 -39.08 -14.40
C SER A 86 28.43 -39.85 -15.73
N VAL A 87 29.06 -41.03 -15.77
CA VAL A 87 29.06 -41.94 -16.93
C VAL A 87 27.72 -42.68 -17.05
N LEU A 88 26.83 -42.51 -16.07
CA LEU A 88 25.47 -43.03 -16.14
C LEU A 88 24.68 -42.20 -17.15
N PRO A 89 23.80 -42.84 -17.96
CA PRO A 89 22.86 -42.09 -18.78
C PRO A 89 22.08 -41.11 -17.89
N PRO A 90 21.73 -39.90 -18.41
CA PRO A 90 20.86 -39.01 -17.66
C PRO A 90 19.58 -39.76 -17.27
N PRO A 91 19.08 -39.55 -16.04
CA PRO A 91 17.84 -40.21 -15.64
C PRO A 91 16.74 -39.89 -16.66
N PRO A 92 15.82 -40.83 -16.92
CA PRO A 92 14.67 -40.56 -17.77
C PRO A 92 14.00 -39.26 -17.35
N ARG A 93 13.50 -38.47 -18.30
CA ARG A 93 12.84 -37.19 -18.02
C ARG A 93 11.76 -37.33 -16.95
N GLU A 94 11.00 -38.43 -17.00
CA GLU A 94 9.95 -38.79 -16.03
C GLU A 94 10.46 -38.95 -14.59
N CYS A 95 11.75 -39.25 -14.40
CA CYS A 95 12.40 -39.40 -13.11
C CYS A 95 13.06 -38.11 -12.61
N LEU A 96 12.90 -36.99 -13.31
CA LEU A 96 13.35 -35.69 -12.82
C LEU A 96 12.59 -35.34 -11.53
N PRO A 97 13.25 -34.86 -10.46
CA PRO A 97 12.60 -34.54 -9.20
C PRO A 97 11.38 -33.62 -9.34
N THR A 98 11.43 -32.67 -10.26
CA THR A 98 10.33 -31.74 -10.55
C THR A 98 9.10 -32.44 -11.13
N LEU A 99 9.29 -33.40 -12.03
CA LEU A 99 8.20 -34.17 -12.64
C LEU A 99 7.68 -35.27 -11.70
N LEU A 100 8.55 -35.87 -10.90
CA LEU A 100 8.14 -36.82 -9.87
C LEU A 100 7.21 -36.15 -8.85
N LEU A 101 7.55 -34.96 -8.36
CA LEU A 101 6.72 -34.22 -7.40
C LEU A 101 5.35 -33.81 -7.97
N LEU A 102 5.20 -33.74 -9.30
CA LEU A 102 3.93 -33.46 -9.97
C LEU A 102 3.03 -34.71 -10.13
N LEU A 103 3.54 -35.91 -9.89
CA LEU A 103 2.71 -37.11 -9.93
C LEU A 103 1.65 -37.04 -8.82
N PRO A 104 0.39 -37.48 -9.07
CA PRO A 104 -0.74 -37.27 -8.16
C PRO A 104 -0.47 -37.67 -6.69
N ASN A 105 0.22 -38.80 -6.49
CA ASN A 105 0.54 -39.31 -5.16
C ASN A 105 1.45 -38.37 -4.36
N TYR A 106 2.46 -37.78 -5.00
CA TYR A 106 3.41 -36.89 -4.34
C TYR A 106 2.88 -35.46 -4.26
N PHE A 107 2.16 -35.02 -5.29
CA PHE A 107 1.57 -33.70 -5.36
C PHE A 107 0.56 -33.47 -4.22
N GLU A 108 -0.33 -34.43 -3.95
CA GLU A 108 -1.25 -34.37 -2.80
C GLU A 108 -0.53 -34.44 -1.45
N GLN A 109 0.60 -35.17 -1.37
CA GLN A 109 1.42 -35.22 -0.14
C GLN A 109 2.04 -33.87 0.20
N LEU A 110 2.40 -33.05 -0.80
CA LEU A 110 2.93 -31.69 -0.56
C LEU A 110 1.88 -30.82 0.14
N PHE A 111 0.64 -30.82 -0.33
CA PHE A 111 -0.45 -30.08 0.33
C PHE A 111 -0.76 -30.61 1.72
N LYS A 112 -0.78 -31.94 1.90
CA LYS A 112 -0.99 -32.57 3.22
C LYS A 112 0.13 -32.21 4.20
N LEU A 113 1.38 -32.15 3.73
CA LEU A 113 2.53 -31.72 4.53
C LEU A 113 2.37 -30.26 4.96
N MET A 114 2.05 -29.36 4.03
CA MET A 114 1.78 -27.95 4.35
C MET A 114 0.65 -27.81 5.38
N GLN A 115 -0.46 -28.51 5.17
CA GLN A 115 -1.61 -28.48 6.08
C GLN A 115 -1.20 -28.93 7.49
N THR A 116 -0.49 -30.06 7.58
CA THR A 116 -0.02 -30.61 8.86
C THR A 116 0.91 -29.63 9.57
N LEU A 117 1.89 -29.06 8.86
CA LEU A 117 2.82 -28.07 9.40
C LEU A 117 2.11 -26.80 9.87
N SER A 118 1.14 -26.30 9.09
CA SER A 118 0.38 -25.10 9.43
C SER A 118 -0.55 -25.27 10.64
N ALA A 119 -1.02 -26.50 10.88
CA ALA A 119 -1.90 -26.85 12.00
C ALA A 119 -1.15 -27.10 13.32
N MET A 120 0.20 -27.22 13.29
CA MET A 120 0.99 -27.47 14.49
C MET A 120 0.89 -26.30 15.47
N LYS A 121 0.63 -26.64 16.74
CA LYS A 121 0.56 -25.69 17.84
C LYS A 121 1.58 -26.06 18.91
N THR A 122 2.12 -25.04 19.58
CA THR A 122 3.02 -25.18 20.72
C THR A 122 2.31 -24.68 21.98
N GLN A 123 2.47 -25.41 23.08
CA GLN A 123 1.93 -25.00 24.37
C GLN A 123 2.87 -23.98 25.02
N VAL A 124 2.32 -22.84 25.44
CA VAL A 124 3.05 -21.77 26.14
C VAL A 124 2.79 -21.86 27.64
N LYS A 125 3.67 -21.27 28.45
CA LYS A 125 3.46 -21.09 29.90
C LYS A 125 2.09 -20.44 30.13
N GLY A 126 1.23 -21.09 30.91
CA GLY A 126 -0.17 -20.69 31.13
C GLY A 126 -1.22 -21.55 30.40
N GLY A 127 -0.82 -22.61 29.68
CA GLY A 127 -1.77 -23.59 29.09
C GLY A 127 -2.39 -23.17 27.76
N HIS A 128 -2.10 -21.96 27.27
CA HIS A 128 -2.51 -21.49 25.96
C HIS A 128 -1.69 -22.16 24.85
N HIS A 129 -2.37 -22.52 23.76
CA HIS A 129 -1.75 -23.08 22.56
C HIS A 129 -1.64 -21.99 21.50
N ILE A 130 -0.42 -21.71 21.04
CA ILE A 130 -0.14 -20.79 19.94
C ILE A 130 0.34 -21.56 18.71
N PRO A 131 0.19 -21.01 17.49
CA PRO A 131 0.78 -21.63 16.31
C PRO A 131 2.30 -21.82 16.42
N HIS A 132 2.81 -22.95 15.94
CA HIS A 132 4.23 -23.25 16.00
C HIS A 132 5.00 -22.50 14.90
N THR A 133 5.69 -21.41 15.24
CA THR A 133 6.35 -20.51 14.28
C THR A 133 7.25 -21.22 13.26
N LYS A 134 8.15 -22.12 13.70
CA LYS A 134 9.02 -22.87 12.76
C LYS A 134 8.22 -23.75 11.79
N ALA A 135 7.15 -24.39 12.25
CA ALA A 135 6.32 -25.23 11.40
C ALA A 135 5.55 -24.37 10.37
N GLN A 136 5.08 -23.18 10.76
CA GLN A 136 4.50 -22.22 9.82
C GLN A 136 5.51 -21.81 8.73
N VAL A 137 6.75 -21.48 9.10
CA VAL A 137 7.81 -21.16 8.14
C VAL A 137 8.09 -22.34 7.20
N LEU A 138 8.19 -23.57 7.73
CA LEU A 138 8.38 -24.77 6.91
C LEU A 138 7.19 -25.01 5.97
N SER A 139 5.96 -24.76 6.40
CA SER A 139 4.78 -24.82 5.54
C SER A 139 4.91 -23.85 4.36
N ARG A 140 5.52 -22.67 4.55
CA ARG A 140 5.81 -21.72 3.45
C ARG A 140 6.95 -22.20 2.57
N ARG A 141 7.99 -22.82 3.12
CA ARG A 141 9.07 -23.41 2.30
C ARG A 141 8.58 -24.53 1.38
N VAL A 142 7.60 -25.32 1.81
CA VAL A 142 6.96 -26.31 0.92
C VAL A 142 6.21 -25.62 -0.22
N TRP A 143 5.58 -24.47 0.03
CA TRP A 143 4.99 -23.66 -1.04
C TRP A 143 6.04 -23.08 -1.99
N ASP A 144 7.17 -22.59 -1.48
CA ASP A 144 8.28 -22.12 -2.34
C ASP A 144 8.70 -23.23 -3.31
N ILE A 145 8.81 -24.47 -2.84
CA ILE A 145 9.07 -25.64 -3.70
C ILE A 145 7.97 -25.82 -4.73
N LEU A 146 6.69 -25.77 -4.34
CA LEU A 146 5.56 -25.87 -5.28
C LEU A 146 5.59 -24.78 -6.37
N THR A 147 6.02 -23.56 -6.04
CA THR A 147 6.12 -22.46 -7.01
C THR A 147 7.30 -22.60 -7.99
N LEU A 148 8.29 -23.43 -7.66
CA LEU A 148 9.40 -23.78 -8.56
C LEU A 148 9.04 -24.93 -9.51
N LEU A 149 7.98 -25.69 -9.21
CA LEU A 149 7.51 -26.74 -10.09
C LEU A 149 6.74 -26.15 -11.28
N PRO A 150 6.78 -26.80 -12.46
CA PRO A 150 5.85 -26.48 -13.54
C PRO A 150 4.39 -26.55 -13.04
N THR A 151 3.52 -25.71 -13.58
CA THR A 151 2.09 -25.74 -13.25
C THR A 151 1.53 -27.14 -13.49
N SER A 152 0.78 -27.69 -12.52
CA SER A 152 0.20 -29.02 -12.61
C SER A 152 -0.62 -29.14 -13.90
N PRO A 153 -0.26 -30.05 -14.84
CA PRO A 153 -0.92 -30.16 -16.13
C PRO A 153 -2.38 -30.57 -15.98
N THR A 154 -2.70 -31.38 -14.96
CA THR A 154 -4.07 -31.82 -14.69
C THR A 154 -4.97 -30.66 -14.22
N LEU A 155 -4.48 -29.81 -13.31
CA LEU A 155 -5.25 -28.66 -12.84
C LEU A 155 -5.33 -27.57 -13.91
N LEU A 156 -4.24 -27.32 -14.64
CA LEU A 156 -4.21 -26.36 -15.73
C LEU A 156 -5.17 -26.74 -16.86
N ASP A 157 -5.14 -28.00 -17.30
CA ASP A 157 -6.08 -28.52 -18.32
C ASP A 157 -7.53 -28.42 -17.82
N GLY A 158 -7.76 -28.68 -16.53
CA GLY A 158 -9.07 -28.51 -15.90
C GLY A 158 -9.62 -27.07 -16.00
N PHE A 159 -8.77 -26.05 -15.86
CA PHE A 159 -9.17 -24.64 -16.00
C PHE A 159 -9.20 -24.14 -17.45
N GLN A 160 -8.45 -24.77 -18.37
CA GLN A 160 -8.46 -24.44 -19.79
C GLN A 160 -9.66 -25.06 -20.52
N LYS A 161 -10.09 -26.27 -20.12
CA LYS A 161 -11.19 -27.02 -20.74
C LYS A 161 -12.39 -27.10 -19.80
N LEU A 162 -12.95 -25.94 -19.47
CA LEU A 162 -14.18 -25.85 -18.69
C LEU A 162 -15.38 -26.17 -19.57
N ASP A 163 -16.03 -27.31 -19.30
CA ASP A 163 -17.22 -27.81 -19.98
C ASP A 163 -18.45 -27.90 -19.05
N CYS A 164 -18.25 -27.92 -17.73
CA CYS A 164 -19.34 -27.94 -16.76
C CYS A 164 -18.97 -27.33 -15.38
N GLU A 165 -19.99 -26.82 -14.69
CA GLU A 165 -19.87 -26.18 -13.37
C GLU A 165 -19.45 -27.16 -12.27
N SER A 166 -19.77 -28.46 -12.39
CA SER A 166 -19.41 -29.48 -11.40
C SER A 166 -17.89 -29.71 -11.29
N LYS A 167 -17.13 -29.48 -12.38
CA LYS A 167 -15.65 -29.53 -12.32
C LYS A 167 -15.07 -28.43 -11.45
N LEU A 168 -15.71 -27.25 -11.39
CA LEU A 168 -15.23 -26.14 -10.58
C LEU A 168 -15.22 -26.47 -9.08
N GLN A 169 -16.15 -27.29 -8.61
CA GLN A 169 -16.20 -27.73 -7.21
C GLN A 169 -14.95 -28.52 -6.80
N HIS A 170 -14.41 -29.34 -7.71
CA HIS A 170 -13.20 -30.11 -7.47
C HIS A 170 -11.92 -29.28 -7.68
N LEU A 171 -11.94 -28.33 -8.63
CA LEU A 171 -10.80 -27.48 -8.93
C LEU A 171 -10.60 -26.37 -7.87
N LEU A 172 -11.70 -25.87 -7.29
CA LEU A 172 -11.72 -24.78 -6.30
C LEU A 172 -12.36 -25.28 -5.00
N ASP A 173 -11.72 -26.25 -4.35
CA ASP A 173 -12.18 -26.82 -3.08
C ASP A 173 -11.71 -25.97 -1.88
N PRO A 174 -12.62 -25.34 -1.11
CA PRO A 174 -12.26 -24.53 0.03
C PRO A 174 -11.88 -25.32 1.30
N ALA A 175 -12.08 -26.64 1.34
CA ALA A 175 -11.72 -27.46 2.50
C ALA A 175 -10.21 -27.51 2.75
N SER A 176 -9.40 -27.31 1.71
CA SER A 176 -7.94 -27.23 1.78
C SER A 176 -7.44 -25.85 1.32
N PRO A 177 -7.21 -24.89 2.23
CA PRO A 177 -6.73 -23.55 1.88
C PRO A 177 -5.45 -23.57 1.03
N GLN A 178 -4.53 -24.49 1.31
CA GLN A 178 -3.27 -24.61 0.59
C GLN A 178 -3.48 -25.00 -0.88
N LYS A 179 -4.37 -25.97 -1.12
CA LYS A 179 -4.71 -26.42 -2.48
C LYS A 179 -5.57 -25.38 -3.20
N LEU A 180 -6.53 -24.77 -2.50
CA LEU A 180 -7.31 -23.66 -3.02
C LEU A 180 -6.40 -22.52 -3.47
N MET A 181 -5.42 -22.13 -2.66
CA MET A 181 -4.46 -21.08 -3.01
C MET A 181 -3.73 -21.39 -4.32
N TYR A 182 -3.29 -22.64 -4.51
CA TYR A 182 -2.66 -23.06 -5.76
C TYR A 182 -3.62 -22.92 -6.96
N SER A 183 -4.87 -23.35 -6.81
CA SER A 183 -5.89 -23.21 -7.86
C SER A 183 -6.23 -21.74 -8.16
N LEU A 184 -6.34 -20.89 -7.14
CA LEU A 184 -6.57 -19.45 -7.32
C LEU A 184 -5.40 -18.76 -8.04
N TYR A 185 -4.15 -19.22 -7.81
CA TYR A 185 -2.98 -18.75 -8.55
C TYR A 185 -3.03 -19.11 -10.04
N ILE A 186 -3.52 -20.31 -10.38
CA ILE A 186 -3.74 -20.70 -11.78
C ILE A 186 -4.79 -19.78 -12.41
N VAL A 187 -5.91 -19.55 -11.73
CA VAL A 187 -6.97 -18.64 -12.19
C VAL A 187 -6.43 -17.22 -12.39
N GLU A 188 -5.61 -16.71 -11.46
CA GLU A 188 -4.98 -15.39 -11.59
C GLU A 188 -4.02 -15.34 -12.79
N SER A 189 -3.19 -16.38 -12.98
CA SER A 189 -2.24 -16.46 -14.09
C SER A 189 -2.94 -16.47 -15.46
N LEU A 190 -3.98 -17.30 -15.61
CA LEU A 190 -4.78 -17.37 -16.84
C LEU A 190 -5.49 -16.05 -17.14
N ASN A 191 -6.03 -15.38 -16.11
CA ASN A 191 -6.65 -14.07 -16.24
C ASN A 191 -5.63 -12.97 -16.65
N ARG A 192 -4.41 -13.00 -16.12
CA ARG A 192 -3.36 -12.05 -16.51
C ARG A 192 -2.94 -12.22 -17.96
N ASN A 193 -2.65 -13.45 -18.40
CA ASN A 193 -2.20 -13.73 -19.76
C ASN A 193 -3.25 -13.30 -20.80
N SER A 194 -4.53 -13.54 -20.53
CA SER A 194 -5.63 -13.05 -21.37
C SER A 194 -5.64 -11.53 -21.53
N ASN A 195 -5.28 -10.77 -20.48
CA ASN A 195 -5.25 -9.30 -20.51
C ASN A 195 -3.99 -8.74 -21.19
N LEU A 196 -2.87 -9.46 -21.18
CA LEU A 196 -1.66 -9.08 -21.93
C LEU A 196 -1.88 -9.22 -23.45
N HIS A 197 -2.49 -10.32 -23.90
CA HIS A 197 -2.86 -10.49 -25.31
C HIS A 197 -3.83 -9.39 -25.81
N LYS A 198 -4.67 -8.83 -24.94
CA LYS A 198 -5.56 -7.71 -25.28
C LYS A 198 -4.81 -6.38 -25.55
N LYS A 199 -3.60 -6.19 -25.02
CA LYS A 199 -2.82 -4.95 -25.19
C LYS A 199 -1.92 -4.96 -26.42
N THR A 200 -1.48 -6.12 -26.88
CA THR A 200 -0.58 -6.27 -28.04
C THR A 200 -1.32 -6.22 -29.37
N VAL A 201 -2.59 -6.63 -29.44
CA VAL A 201 -3.40 -6.70 -30.69
C VAL A 201 -4.05 -5.35 -31.07
N ILE A 202 -3.54 -4.21 -30.56
CA ILE A 202 -3.98 -2.87 -31.02
C ILE A 202 -3.26 -2.46 -32.33
N GLY A 203 -2.31 -3.27 -32.81
CA GLY A 203 -1.77 -3.20 -34.17
C GLY A 203 -1.98 -4.54 -34.88
N ASP A 204 -2.50 -4.47 -36.09
CA ASP A 204 -2.69 -5.54 -37.08
C ASP A 204 -3.99 -6.35 -36.96
N GLU A 205 -4.89 -6.03 -37.90
CA GLU A 205 -6.09 -6.80 -38.25
C GLU A 205 -5.67 -8.18 -38.79
N GLU A 206 -5.94 -9.27 -38.07
CA GLU A 206 -6.30 -10.57 -38.66
C GLU A 206 -6.83 -11.58 -37.60
N ASN A 207 -8.13 -11.89 -37.70
CA ASN A 207 -8.82 -13.15 -37.38
C ASN A 207 -8.27 -14.08 -36.26
N THR A 208 -8.62 -13.82 -35.00
CA THR A 208 -9.00 -14.88 -34.05
C THR A 208 -10.16 -14.44 -33.15
N ASN A 209 -11.30 -15.10 -33.30
CA ASN A 209 -12.57 -14.86 -32.62
C ASN A 209 -12.60 -15.52 -31.22
N GLU A 210 -11.46 -15.58 -30.51
CA GLU A 210 -11.40 -16.20 -29.19
C GLU A 210 -11.78 -15.17 -28.11
N SER A 211 -12.91 -15.40 -27.45
CA SER A 211 -13.30 -14.62 -26.27
C SER A 211 -12.21 -14.73 -25.20
N PRO A 212 -11.86 -13.64 -24.50
CA PRO A 212 -10.85 -13.68 -23.46
C PRO A 212 -11.20 -14.74 -22.40
N TRP A 213 -10.19 -15.47 -21.91
CA TRP A 213 -10.38 -16.61 -20.99
C TRP A 213 -11.24 -16.24 -19.77
N SER A 214 -11.14 -15.00 -19.29
CA SER A 214 -11.97 -14.47 -18.21
C SER A 214 -13.47 -14.50 -18.52
N GLU A 215 -13.88 -14.20 -19.75
CA GLU A 215 -15.29 -14.25 -20.16
C GLU A 215 -15.78 -15.69 -20.23
N MET A 216 -14.99 -16.59 -20.81
CA MET A 216 -15.29 -18.03 -20.81
C MET A 216 -15.42 -18.58 -19.38
N PHE A 217 -14.50 -18.21 -18.48
CA PHE A 217 -14.55 -18.62 -17.08
C PHE A 217 -15.81 -18.13 -16.37
N VAL A 218 -16.21 -16.86 -16.60
CA VAL A 218 -17.44 -16.28 -16.04
C VAL A 218 -18.69 -16.98 -16.60
N GLN A 219 -18.74 -17.24 -17.92
CA GLN A 219 -19.86 -17.92 -18.58
C GLN A 219 -20.06 -19.36 -18.06
N ASN A 220 -18.98 -20.05 -17.73
CA ASN A 220 -19.01 -21.40 -17.16
C ASN A 220 -19.29 -21.43 -15.64
N GLY A 221 -19.74 -20.32 -15.04
CA GLY A 221 -20.08 -20.26 -13.61
C GLY A 221 -18.90 -20.04 -12.67
N GLY A 222 -17.69 -19.81 -13.19
CA GLY A 222 -16.48 -19.60 -12.38
C GLY A 222 -16.60 -18.44 -11.39
N LEU A 223 -17.16 -17.30 -11.82
CA LEU A 223 -17.39 -16.15 -10.94
C LEU A 223 -18.39 -16.47 -9.84
N ARG A 224 -19.47 -17.17 -10.17
CA ARG A 224 -20.51 -17.58 -9.21
C ARG A 224 -19.92 -18.52 -8.16
N HIS A 225 -19.14 -19.51 -8.58
CA HIS A 225 -18.49 -20.44 -7.64
C HIS A 225 -17.51 -19.73 -6.69
N LEU A 226 -16.68 -18.80 -7.20
CA LEU A 226 -15.82 -17.98 -6.35
C LEU A 226 -16.65 -17.14 -5.36
N PHE A 227 -17.76 -16.58 -5.81
CA PHE A 227 -18.67 -15.82 -4.97
C PHE A 227 -19.34 -16.69 -3.89
N ASP A 228 -19.71 -17.93 -4.22
CA ASP A 228 -20.30 -18.88 -3.27
C ASP A 228 -19.28 -19.29 -2.20
N ILE A 229 -18.01 -19.52 -2.57
CA ILE A 229 -16.92 -19.72 -1.60
C ILE A 229 -16.80 -18.50 -0.70
N PHE A 230 -16.83 -17.29 -1.27
CA PHE A 230 -16.79 -16.04 -0.51
C PHE A 230 -17.96 -15.97 0.47
N MET A 231 -19.19 -16.21 0.05
CA MET A 231 -20.38 -16.16 0.90
C MET A 231 -20.46 -17.29 1.94
N SER A 232 -19.79 -18.43 1.72
CA SER A 232 -19.84 -19.59 2.62
C SER A 232 -19.28 -19.35 4.02
N GLY A 233 -18.28 -18.47 4.18
CA GLY A 233 -17.66 -18.23 5.50
C GLY A 233 -16.42 -19.06 5.78
N VAL A 234 -16.15 -20.07 4.97
CA VAL A 234 -15.13 -21.10 5.24
C VAL A 234 -13.69 -20.55 5.39
N LEU A 235 -13.38 -19.44 4.71
CA LEU A 235 -12.07 -18.78 4.77
C LEU A 235 -11.97 -17.71 5.88
N GLN A 236 -13.10 -17.35 6.50
CA GLN A 236 -13.20 -16.34 7.54
C GLN A 236 -13.37 -17.04 8.90
N VAL A 237 -12.25 -17.49 9.47
CA VAL A 237 -12.24 -18.20 10.76
C VAL A 237 -11.49 -17.35 11.80
N PRO A 238 -12.12 -16.95 12.92
CA PRO A 238 -11.45 -16.22 13.99
C PRO A 238 -10.24 -16.99 14.53
N GLY A 239 -9.06 -16.37 14.46
CA GLY A 239 -7.80 -17.05 14.82
C GLY A 239 -7.40 -18.17 13.86
N GLY A 240 -7.94 -18.14 12.64
CA GLY A 240 -7.63 -19.06 11.55
C GLY A 240 -6.18 -18.97 11.08
N SER A 241 -5.83 -19.90 10.20
CA SER A 241 -4.48 -19.96 9.61
C SER A 241 -4.23 -18.78 8.67
N GLU A 242 -2.98 -18.35 8.55
CA GLU A 242 -2.61 -17.34 7.56
C GLU A 242 -2.91 -17.79 6.12
N TRP A 243 -2.94 -19.09 5.85
CA TRP A 243 -3.37 -19.63 4.56
C TRP A 243 -4.82 -19.28 4.22
N GLN A 244 -5.74 -19.37 5.19
CA GLN A 244 -7.13 -18.97 4.98
C GLN A 244 -7.24 -17.47 4.70
N GLN A 245 -6.43 -16.67 5.39
CA GLN A 245 -6.37 -15.22 5.18
C GLN A 245 -5.80 -14.86 3.80
N ASP A 246 -4.73 -15.54 3.38
CA ASP A 246 -4.15 -15.40 2.04
C ASP A 246 -5.17 -15.79 0.95
N CYS A 247 -5.86 -16.91 1.13
CA CYS A 247 -6.92 -17.36 0.23
C CYS A 247 -8.07 -16.35 0.16
N LEU A 248 -8.49 -15.79 1.30
CA LEU A 248 -9.54 -14.78 1.33
C LEU A 248 -9.13 -13.51 0.57
N ALA A 249 -7.88 -13.07 0.75
CA ALA A 249 -7.33 -11.95 0.00
C ALA A 249 -7.28 -12.23 -1.51
N CYS A 250 -6.85 -13.44 -1.90
CA CYS A 250 -6.83 -13.93 -3.29
C CYS A 250 -8.22 -14.01 -3.91
N LEU A 251 -9.17 -14.56 -3.17
CA LEU A 251 -10.55 -14.66 -3.56
C LEU A 251 -11.16 -13.27 -3.79
N LEU A 252 -11.02 -12.35 -2.83
CA LEU A 252 -11.52 -10.97 -2.95
C LEU A 252 -10.87 -10.23 -4.13
N LYS A 253 -9.58 -10.42 -4.35
CA LYS A 253 -8.88 -9.85 -5.51
C LYS A 253 -9.45 -10.36 -6.82
N LEU A 254 -9.64 -11.67 -6.96
CA LEU A 254 -10.21 -12.28 -8.17
C LEU A 254 -11.66 -11.85 -8.38
N LEU A 255 -12.46 -11.74 -7.31
CA LEU A 255 -13.80 -11.15 -7.38
C LEU A 255 -13.76 -9.70 -7.89
N CYS A 256 -12.79 -8.90 -7.44
CA CYS A 256 -12.61 -7.55 -7.98
C CYS A 256 -12.18 -7.56 -9.45
N GLN A 257 -11.23 -8.41 -9.85
CA GLN A 257 -10.70 -8.45 -11.22
C GLN A 257 -11.71 -8.99 -12.24
N LEU A 258 -12.47 -10.03 -11.89
CA LEU A 258 -13.46 -10.66 -12.77
C LEU A 258 -14.83 -9.98 -12.67
N GLY A 259 -15.13 -9.38 -11.52
CA GLY A 259 -16.42 -8.78 -11.21
C GLY A 259 -16.54 -7.29 -11.53
N MET A 260 -15.46 -6.61 -11.90
CA MET A 260 -15.47 -5.19 -12.22
C MET A 260 -15.18 -4.95 -13.69
N THR A 261 -15.83 -3.95 -14.28
CA THR A 261 -15.56 -3.51 -15.65
C THR A 261 -14.34 -2.57 -15.65
N HIS A 262 -13.30 -2.99 -16.35
CA HIS A 262 -12.21 -2.09 -16.71
C HIS A 262 -12.70 -1.24 -17.88
N THR A 263 -13.14 -0.01 -17.61
CA THR A 263 -13.46 0.96 -18.66
C THR A 263 -12.20 1.19 -19.49
N THR A 264 -12.16 0.62 -20.69
CA THR A 264 -11.28 1.12 -21.76
C THR A 264 -11.64 2.57 -22.00
N ASP A 265 -10.63 3.42 -22.15
CA ASP A 265 -10.74 4.84 -22.45
C ASP A 265 -11.95 5.18 -23.32
N ASP A 266 -12.70 6.21 -22.92
CA ASP A 266 -13.51 7.02 -23.83
C ASP A 266 -12.58 7.72 -24.83
N SER A 267 -12.00 6.98 -25.75
CA SER A 267 -11.28 7.52 -26.90
C SER A 267 -12.24 7.64 -28.08
N ALA A 268 -12.92 8.79 -28.16
CA ALA A 268 -13.22 9.54 -29.40
C ALA A 268 -14.47 10.42 -29.24
N THR A 269 -14.30 11.62 -28.68
CA THR A 269 -14.92 12.87 -29.15
C THR A 269 -14.68 13.98 -28.12
N ASN A 270 -13.68 14.83 -28.42
CA ASN A 270 -13.53 16.24 -27.99
C ASN A 270 -12.06 16.62 -27.74
N LYS A 271 -11.25 16.53 -28.79
CA LYS A 271 -10.09 17.41 -28.93
C LYS A 271 -10.62 18.78 -29.35
N ASN A 272 -10.85 19.69 -28.39
CA ASN A 272 -10.64 21.14 -28.50
C ASN A 272 -11.35 21.93 -27.39
N LYS A 273 -10.66 22.19 -26.28
CA LYS A 273 -10.63 23.52 -25.60
C LYS A 273 -9.61 23.50 -24.46
N ARG A 274 -8.42 24.06 -24.74
CA ARG A 274 -7.48 24.50 -23.70
C ARG A 274 -8.13 25.62 -22.89
N LYS A 275 -8.54 25.34 -21.65
CA LYS A 275 -8.66 26.35 -20.58
C LYS A 275 -8.10 25.76 -19.28
N ARG A 276 -7.16 26.52 -18.72
CA ARG A 276 -6.36 26.26 -17.53
C ARG A 276 -7.30 26.19 -16.31
N CYS A 277 -7.50 25.01 -15.74
CA CYS A 277 -8.12 24.80 -14.43
C CYS A 277 -7.49 23.58 -13.75
N THR A 278 -7.44 23.63 -12.43
CA THR A 278 -6.71 22.80 -11.45
C THR A 278 -6.86 21.28 -11.64
N LYS A 279 -5.77 20.53 -11.44
CA LYS A 279 -5.73 19.05 -11.40
C LYS A 279 -6.71 18.51 -10.35
N SER A 280 -7.92 18.15 -10.77
CA SER A 280 -8.64 17.01 -10.18
C SER A 280 -8.33 15.82 -11.09
N ASP A 281 -7.54 14.87 -10.58
CA ASP A 281 -7.48 13.54 -11.19
C ASP A 281 -8.93 13.05 -11.25
N LYS A 282 -9.47 12.83 -12.45
CA LYS A 282 -10.77 12.18 -12.61
C LYS A 282 -10.60 10.78 -12.04
N MET A 283 -11.06 10.59 -10.81
CA MET A 283 -11.00 9.32 -10.10
C MET A 283 -11.91 8.32 -10.82
N VAL A 284 -11.31 7.48 -11.67
CA VAL A 284 -12.05 6.43 -12.38
C VAL A 284 -12.29 5.30 -11.41
N ILE A 285 -13.54 5.14 -10.99
CA ILE A 285 -13.98 4.03 -10.14
C ILE A 285 -14.60 2.98 -11.07
N PRO A 286 -14.05 1.75 -11.12
CA PRO A 286 -14.61 0.71 -11.95
C PRO A 286 -15.98 0.30 -11.41
N LYS A 287 -16.94 0.06 -12.31
CA LYS A 287 -18.29 -0.41 -11.95
C LYS A 287 -18.31 -1.94 -11.90
N LEU A 288 -19.29 -2.52 -11.22
CA LEU A 288 -19.49 -3.97 -11.25
C LEU A 288 -19.99 -4.41 -12.62
N SER A 289 -19.55 -5.59 -13.05
CA SER A 289 -20.07 -6.28 -14.24
C SER A 289 -21.49 -6.79 -13.97
N GLN A 290 -22.28 -6.97 -15.04
CA GLN A 290 -23.67 -7.47 -14.90
C GLN A 290 -23.75 -8.82 -14.16
N PRO A 291 -22.88 -9.82 -14.44
CA PRO A 291 -22.88 -11.07 -13.67
C PRO A 291 -22.61 -10.87 -12.17
N MET A 292 -21.72 -9.94 -11.81
CA MET A 292 -21.44 -9.64 -10.40
C MET A 292 -22.63 -8.95 -9.73
N VAL A 293 -23.28 -7.97 -10.39
CA VAL A 293 -24.45 -7.28 -9.83
C VAL A 293 -25.58 -8.25 -9.47
N GLN A 294 -25.79 -9.30 -10.28
CA GLN A 294 -26.83 -10.32 -10.01
C GLN A 294 -26.55 -11.14 -8.75
N LEU A 295 -25.28 -11.27 -8.34
CA LEU A 295 -24.87 -11.99 -7.14
C LEU A 295 -24.90 -11.10 -5.89
N MET A 296 -24.74 -9.79 -6.06
CA MET A 296 -24.54 -8.82 -4.99
C MET A 296 -25.88 -8.37 -4.37
N ASN A 297 -26.37 -9.09 -3.36
CA ASN A 297 -27.55 -8.73 -2.57
C ASN A 297 -27.16 -7.91 -1.32
N ILE A 298 -27.80 -6.74 -1.14
CA ILE A 298 -27.54 -5.81 -0.04
C ILE A 298 -27.70 -6.48 1.34
N GLU A 299 -28.79 -7.22 1.55
CA GLU A 299 -29.15 -7.79 2.87
C GLU A 299 -28.21 -8.91 3.33
N THR A 300 -27.46 -9.53 2.43
CA THR A 300 -26.58 -10.66 2.76
C THR A 300 -25.10 -10.32 2.60
N VAL A 301 -24.74 -9.57 1.55
CA VAL A 301 -23.34 -9.29 1.22
C VAL A 301 -22.77 -8.16 2.05
N ILE A 302 -23.56 -7.14 2.41
CA ILE A 302 -23.09 -6.06 3.29
C ILE A 302 -22.74 -6.59 4.68
N PRO A 303 -23.61 -7.36 5.38
CA PRO A 303 -23.23 -7.99 6.64
C PRO A 303 -21.97 -8.85 6.50
N ARG A 304 -21.82 -9.55 5.37
CA ARG A 304 -20.64 -10.38 5.15
C ARG A 304 -19.35 -9.57 5.01
N LEU A 305 -19.36 -8.51 4.19
CA LEU A 305 -18.20 -7.64 4.02
C LEU A 305 -17.86 -6.89 5.32
N THR A 306 -18.88 -6.41 6.04
CA THR A 306 -18.72 -5.78 7.36
C THR A 306 -18.12 -6.75 8.37
N SER A 307 -18.55 -8.02 8.38
CA SER A 307 -17.96 -9.06 9.24
C SER A 307 -16.46 -9.26 8.95
N ILE A 308 -16.08 -9.32 7.67
CA ILE A 308 -14.67 -9.44 7.26
C ILE A 308 -13.85 -8.23 7.71
N LEU A 309 -14.37 -7.01 7.51
CA LEU A 309 -13.71 -5.78 7.96
C LEU A 309 -13.62 -5.71 9.48
N TYR A 310 -14.64 -6.18 10.19
CA TYR A 310 -14.63 -6.24 11.64
C TYR A 310 -13.56 -7.19 12.17
N GLU A 311 -13.47 -8.41 11.63
CA GLU A 311 -12.44 -9.37 12.01
C GLU A 311 -11.04 -8.87 11.63
N ALA A 312 -10.89 -8.30 10.44
CA ALA A 312 -9.67 -7.61 10.07
C ALA A 312 -9.36 -6.50 11.08
N SER A 313 -10.32 -5.73 11.56
CA SER A 313 -10.06 -4.65 12.53
C SER A 313 -9.61 -5.09 13.93
N MET A 314 -9.66 -6.39 14.26
CA MET A 314 -9.34 -6.88 15.60
C MET A 314 -7.88 -6.61 16.00
N PRO A 315 -7.62 -6.18 17.26
CA PRO A 315 -6.27 -6.03 17.78
C PRO A 315 -5.48 -7.35 17.69
N ARG A 316 -4.20 -7.28 17.31
CA ARG A 316 -3.30 -8.43 17.29
C ARG A 316 -2.15 -8.23 18.25
N ASP A 317 -1.56 -9.36 18.67
CA ASP A 317 -0.30 -9.37 19.40
C ASP A 317 0.80 -8.76 18.51
N PRO A 318 1.49 -7.69 18.95
CA PRO A 318 2.62 -7.11 18.24
C PRO A 318 3.76 -8.11 17.96
N ASN A 319 3.84 -9.19 18.74
CA ASN A 319 4.84 -10.25 18.58
C ASN A 319 4.39 -11.37 17.63
N HIS A 320 3.23 -11.23 16.99
CA HIS A 320 2.74 -12.22 16.03
C HIS A 320 3.64 -12.27 14.80
N TYR A 321 4.32 -13.40 14.61
CA TYR A 321 5.19 -13.62 13.46
C TYR A 321 4.36 -13.85 12.18
N LYS A 322 4.53 -12.97 11.20
CA LYS A 322 3.80 -13.02 9.92
C LYS A 322 4.52 -13.93 8.92
N THR A 323 3.84 -14.94 8.39
CA THR A 323 4.37 -15.81 7.30
C THR A 323 3.56 -15.74 6.01
N GLY A 324 2.41 -15.05 6.02
CA GLY A 324 1.53 -14.84 4.86
C GLY A 324 2.17 -14.03 3.74
N PHE A 325 1.81 -14.37 2.49
CA PHE A 325 2.17 -13.59 1.32
C PHE A 325 1.33 -12.33 1.25
N TRP A 326 0.02 -12.49 1.48
CA TRP A 326 -0.98 -11.45 1.45
C TRP A 326 -1.52 -11.29 2.86
N GLY A 327 -1.37 -10.07 3.35
CA GLY A 327 -1.78 -9.74 4.69
C GLY A 327 -3.25 -9.31 4.76
N ARG A 328 -3.59 -8.98 5.99
CA ARG A 328 -4.73 -8.17 6.36
C ARG A 328 -4.91 -6.92 5.50
N ALA A 329 -3.81 -6.26 5.13
CA ALA A 329 -3.84 -5.08 4.27
C ALA A 329 -4.58 -5.38 2.96
N GLN A 330 -4.27 -6.50 2.31
CA GLN A 330 -4.90 -6.91 1.05
C GLN A 330 -6.36 -7.30 1.25
N VAL A 331 -6.70 -8.00 2.34
CA VAL A 331 -8.11 -8.32 2.67
C VAL A 331 -8.93 -7.03 2.80
N VAL A 332 -8.45 -6.07 3.58
CA VAL A 332 -9.11 -4.77 3.77
C VAL A 332 -9.17 -3.99 2.47
N GLN A 333 -8.08 -3.95 1.71
CA GLN A 333 -8.00 -3.26 0.43
C GLN A 333 -9.04 -3.77 -0.57
N TYR A 334 -9.10 -5.09 -0.80
CA TYR A 334 -10.02 -5.67 -1.78
C TYR A 334 -11.47 -5.69 -1.28
N ALA A 335 -11.71 -5.89 0.02
CA ALA A 335 -13.06 -5.75 0.58
C ALA A 335 -13.58 -4.31 0.41
N MET A 336 -12.78 -3.31 0.75
CA MET A 336 -13.14 -1.90 0.57
C MET A 336 -13.28 -1.53 -0.92
N ALA A 337 -12.43 -2.05 -1.81
CA ALA A 337 -12.54 -1.83 -3.25
C ALA A 337 -13.86 -2.39 -3.81
N LEU A 338 -14.29 -3.57 -3.34
CA LEU A 338 -15.57 -4.17 -3.73
C LEU A 338 -16.75 -3.32 -3.24
N ILE A 339 -16.73 -2.87 -1.97
CA ILE A 339 -17.76 -1.96 -1.42
C ILE A 339 -17.85 -0.67 -2.23
N VAL A 340 -16.71 -0.05 -2.53
CA VAL A 340 -16.65 1.19 -3.33
C VAL A 340 -17.24 0.96 -4.71
N SER A 341 -16.77 -0.04 -5.45
CA SER A 341 -17.30 -0.34 -6.79
C SER A 341 -18.80 -0.64 -6.78
N TRP A 342 -19.26 -1.37 -5.76
CA TRP A 342 -20.68 -1.70 -5.61
C TRP A 342 -21.54 -0.47 -5.34
N ALA A 343 -21.10 0.40 -4.43
CA ALA A 343 -21.80 1.65 -4.11
C ALA A 343 -21.89 2.62 -5.30
N TYR A 344 -20.97 2.52 -6.27
CA TYR A 344 -21.04 3.27 -7.54
C TYR A 344 -21.91 2.62 -8.61
N THR A 345 -22.29 1.36 -8.42
CA THR A 345 -23.09 0.59 -9.38
C THR A 345 -24.54 0.49 -8.95
N VAL A 346 -24.81 0.34 -7.64
CA VAL A 346 -26.14 0.12 -7.07
C VAL A 346 -26.41 1.14 -5.96
N SER A 347 -27.59 1.74 -5.94
CA SER A 347 -28.03 2.66 -4.87
C SER A 347 -28.44 1.90 -3.60
N GLY A 348 -28.37 2.53 -2.43
CA GLY A 348 -28.73 1.92 -1.15
C GLY A 348 -27.58 1.19 -0.42
N VAL A 349 -26.47 0.93 -1.12
CA VAL A 349 -25.30 0.23 -0.57
C VAL A 349 -24.62 1.02 0.55
N ARG A 350 -24.56 2.36 0.43
CA ARG A 350 -23.94 3.22 1.46
C ARG A 350 -24.78 3.25 2.71
N GLU A 351 -26.08 3.43 2.54
CA GLU A 351 -27.07 3.47 3.61
C GLU A 351 -27.08 2.15 4.38
N ALA A 352 -27.06 1.01 3.66
CA ALA A 352 -26.95 -0.30 4.27
C ALA A 352 -25.63 -0.47 5.04
N LEU A 353 -24.49 -0.06 4.46
CA LEU A 353 -23.19 -0.13 5.13
C LEU A 353 -23.18 0.67 6.45
N TYR A 354 -23.77 1.85 6.46
CA TYR A 354 -23.81 2.72 7.64
C TYR A 354 -24.79 2.22 8.71
N ALA A 355 -25.82 1.47 8.31
CA ALA A 355 -26.81 0.88 9.21
C ALA A 355 -26.30 -0.37 9.95
N GLU A 356 -25.21 -0.99 9.49
CA GLU A 356 -24.62 -2.17 10.14
C GLU A 356 -24.11 -1.87 11.56
N GLU A 357 -24.45 -2.72 12.52
CA GLU A 357 -24.11 -2.54 13.94
C GLU A 357 -22.61 -2.38 14.20
N GLN A 358 -21.78 -3.08 13.42
CA GLN A 358 -20.33 -3.08 13.60
C GLN A 358 -19.61 -1.98 12.82
N PHE A 359 -20.33 -1.17 12.03
CA PHE A 359 -19.76 -0.14 11.16
C PHE A 359 -18.83 0.81 11.91
N HIS A 360 -19.35 1.44 12.97
CA HIS A 360 -18.59 2.39 13.78
C HIS A 360 -17.37 1.76 14.46
N THR A 361 -17.46 0.47 14.84
CA THR A 361 -16.39 -0.22 15.54
C THR A 361 -15.21 -0.50 14.63
N TRP A 362 -15.45 -1.10 13.46
CA TRP A 362 -14.37 -1.38 12.52
C TRP A 362 -13.84 -0.10 11.88
N LEU A 363 -14.70 0.89 11.62
CA LEU A 363 -14.29 2.19 11.08
C LEU A 363 -13.25 2.85 12.00
N ARG A 364 -13.60 2.98 13.28
CA ARG A 364 -12.70 3.54 14.30
C ARG A 364 -11.39 2.77 14.41
N ARG A 365 -11.47 1.44 14.44
CA ARG A 365 -10.29 0.59 14.56
C ARG A 365 -9.38 0.71 13.35
N LEU A 366 -9.92 0.61 12.13
CA LEU A 366 -9.13 0.66 10.89
C LEU A 366 -8.55 2.05 10.58
N VAL A 367 -9.25 3.12 10.95
CA VAL A 367 -8.84 4.49 10.61
C VAL A 367 -7.88 5.10 11.63
N LEU A 368 -8.02 4.76 12.92
CA LEU A 368 -7.27 5.40 14.02
C LEU A 368 -6.42 4.42 14.83
N GLU A 369 -6.98 3.28 15.21
CA GLU A 369 -6.33 2.33 16.17
C GLU A 369 -5.41 1.33 15.46
N GLU A 370 -5.51 1.26 14.13
CA GLU A 370 -4.78 0.31 13.31
C GLU A 370 -3.29 0.62 13.31
N PRO A 371 -2.39 -0.31 13.65
CA PRO A 371 -0.97 0.02 13.75
C PRO A 371 -0.22 0.07 12.42
N GLU A 372 -0.69 -0.56 11.34
CA GLU A 372 -0.02 -0.53 10.04
C GLU A 372 -0.41 0.70 9.20
N PRO A 373 0.53 1.63 8.90
CA PRO A 373 0.23 2.84 8.13
C PRO A 373 -0.36 2.58 6.74
N CYS A 374 0.09 1.52 6.06
CA CYS A 374 -0.43 1.17 4.74
C CYS A 374 -1.92 0.82 4.78
N VAL A 375 -2.39 0.15 5.85
CA VAL A 375 -3.80 -0.22 5.99
C VAL A 375 -4.65 1.01 6.26
N ARG A 376 -4.21 1.88 7.18
CA ARG A 376 -4.91 3.16 7.45
C ARG A 376 -5.08 3.97 6.18
N ARG A 377 -4.00 4.13 5.40
CA ARG A 377 -4.01 4.87 4.13
C ARG A 377 -5.00 4.28 3.12
N GLU A 378 -4.97 2.96 2.92
CA GLU A 378 -5.89 2.30 1.98
C GLU A 378 -7.35 2.46 2.40
N VAL A 379 -7.66 2.32 3.70
CA VAL A 379 -9.02 2.50 4.22
C VAL A 379 -9.47 3.94 4.07
N CYS A 380 -8.66 4.91 4.47
CA CYS A 380 -8.99 6.34 4.32
C CYS A 380 -9.19 6.72 2.85
N MET A 381 -8.37 6.18 1.94
CA MET A 381 -8.52 6.40 0.50
C MET A 381 -9.82 5.78 -0.04
N ALA A 382 -10.17 4.58 0.42
CA ALA A 382 -11.42 3.93 0.02
C ALA A 382 -12.66 4.64 0.58
N LEU A 383 -12.61 5.14 1.82
CA LEU A 383 -13.68 5.94 2.40
C LEU A 383 -13.84 7.28 1.67
N TYR A 384 -12.74 7.93 1.28
CA TYR A 384 -12.77 9.12 0.43
C TYR A 384 -13.46 8.83 -0.90
N ARG A 385 -13.13 7.70 -1.55
CA ARG A 385 -13.81 7.25 -2.78
C ARG A 385 -15.29 6.99 -2.55
N LEU A 386 -15.65 6.30 -1.46
CA LEU A 386 -17.04 5.99 -1.12
C LEU A 386 -17.87 7.26 -0.93
N ALA A 387 -17.25 8.28 -0.35
CA ALA A 387 -17.85 9.55 0.04
C ALA A 387 -17.65 10.67 -1.00
N ALA A 388 -17.27 10.36 -2.25
CA ALA A 388 -17.15 11.42 -3.24
C ALA A 388 -18.52 12.12 -3.44
N PRO A 389 -18.52 13.41 -3.85
CA PRO A 389 -19.75 14.18 -4.00
C PRO A 389 -20.80 13.44 -4.86
N PRO A 390 -22.07 13.39 -4.43
CA PRO A 390 -22.69 14.18 -3.35
C PRO A 390 -22.70 13.51 -1.95
N HIS A 391 -21.96 12.41 -1.73
CA HIS A 391 -22.08 11.60 -0.49
C HIS A 391 -21.14 12.03 0.66
N ALA A 392 -20.41 13.13 0.50
CA ALA A 392 -19.46 13.62 1.50
C ALA A 392 -20.10 13.92 2.87
N PRO A 393 -21.28 14.56 2.96
CA PRO A 393 -21.86 14.94 4.25
C PRO A 393 -22.15 13.75 5.18
N SER A 394 -22.71 12.66 4.64
CA SER A 394 -23.07 11.49 5.45
C SER A 394 -21.85 10.79 6.05
N MET A 395 -20.80 10.57 5.24
CA MET A 395 -19.54 10.02 5.74
C MET A 395 -18.89 10.95 6.77
N LEU A 396 -18.95 12.27 6.52
CA LEU A 396 -18.37 13.26 7.43
C LEU A 396 -19.03 13.19 8.82
N THR A 397 -20.35 13.02 8.91
CA THR A 397 -21.05 12.83 10.20
C THR A 397 -20.50 11.65 11.00
N HIS A 398 -20.28 10.50 10.36
CA HIS A 398 -19.72 9.33 11.05
C HIS A 398 -18.27 9.55 11.50
N LEU A 399 -17.45 10.21 10.67
CA LEU A 399 -16.05 10.49 10.98
C LEU A 399 -15.90 11.56 12.06
N LEU A 400 -16.75 12.58 12.10
CA LEU A 400 -16.76 13.60 13.16
C LEU A 400 -17.07 13.01 14.54
N GLY A 401 -17.82 11.90 14.59
CA GLY A 401 -18.01 11.12 15.83
C GLY A 401 -16.72 10.49 16.38
N LEU A 402 -15.65 10.43 15.57
CA LEU A 402 -14.34 9.91 15.98
C LEU A 402 -13.36 11.02 16.40
N LEU A 403 -13.75 12.30 16.27
CA LEU A 403 -12.85 13.43 16.46
C LEU A 403 -12.30 13.51 17.88
N ASP A 404 -13.13 13.22 18.90
CA ASP A 404 -12.69 13.18 20.31
C ASP A 404 -11.53 12.22 20.54
N LYS A 405 -11.54 11.08 19.84
CA LYS A 405 -10.45 10.09 19.92
C LYS A 405 -9.19 10.57 19.19
N ALA A 406 -9.35 11.20 18.03
CA ALA A 406 -8.23 11.70 17.25
C ALA A 406 -7.53 12.88 17.96
N GLU A 407 -8.30 13.76 18.60
CA GLU A 407 -7.80 14.95 19.31
C GLU A 407 -6.88 14.60 20.49
N VAL A 408 -7.13 13.48 21.18
CA VAL A 408 -6.30 13.06 22.32
C VAL A 408 -5.08 12.22 21.93
N MET A 409 -4.93 11.85 20.65
CA MET A 409 -3.77 11.09 20.19
C MET A 409 -2.49 11.90 20.35
N ARG A 410 -1.45 11.23 20.86
CA ARG A 410 -0.12 11.80 21.05
C ARG A 410 0.88 11.09 20.14
N PRO A 411 1.99 11.76 19.77
CA PRO A 411 3.05 11.10 19.02
C PRO A 411 3.57 9.86 19.76
N ALA A 412 3.87 8.80 19.03
CA ALA A 412 4.40 7.57 19.63
C ALA A 412 5.71 7.86 20.37
N LYS A 413 5.74 7.63 21.68
CA LYS A 413 6.96 7.74 22.48
C LYS A 413 7.91 6.61 22.08
N GLN A 414 9.09 6.95 21.57
CA GLN A 414 10.19 6.00 21.34
C GLN A 414 10.87 5.57 22.66
N GLU A 415 10.11 5.33 23.72
CA GLU A 415 10.66 4.92 25.01
C GLU A 415 10.40 3.44 25.24
N GLY A 416 11.45 2.63 25.05
CA GLY A 416 11.56 1.29 25.60
C GLY A 416 10.94 0.18 24.74
N LEU A 417 11.74 -0.37 23.81
CA LEU A 417 11.93 -1.82 23.65
C LEU A 417 13.10 -2.06 22.70
N HIS A 418 13.84 -3.11 23.02
CA HIS A 418 15.20 -3.40 22.58
C HIS A 418 15.26 -3.93 21.14
N LEU A 419 14.82 -3.16 20.14
CA LEU A 419 15.13 -3.37 18.74
C LEU A 419 15.36 -2.01 18.08
N GLN A 420 16.64 -1.71 17.81
CA GLN A 420 17.06 -0.65 16.90
C GLN A 420 16.53 -0.95 15.49
N ALA A 421 15.25 -0.67 15.25
CA ALA A 421 14.86 -0.16 13.94
C ALA A 421 15.15 1.34 14.01
N VAL A 422 16.34 1.74 13.58
CA VAL A 422 16.55 3.12 13.12
C VAL A 422 15.37 3.39 12.17
N PRO A 423 14.53 4.41 12.41
CA PRO A 423 13.50 4.76 11.45
C PRO A 423 14.20 4.91 10.10
N GLU A 424 13.87 4.08 9.11
CA GLU A 424 14.24 4.41 7.73
C GLU A 424 13.67 5.80 7.48
N ASP A 425 14.54 6.73 7.09
CA ASP A 425 14.18 8.13 6.87
C ASP A 425 12.90 8.21 6.02
N GLY A 426 11.83 8.78 6.59
CA GLY A 426 10.57 9.04 5.90
C GLY A 426 9.46 7.98 6.04
N LYS A 427 9.64 6.87 6.77
CA LYS A 427 8.54 5.91 7.04
C LYS A 427 7.79 6.24 8.33
N GLU A 428 6.46 6.28 8.25
CA GLU A 428 5.57 6.51 9.41
C GLU A 428 5.72 5.38 10.44
N PRO A 429 5.78 5.70 11.75
CA PRO A 429 5.97 4.69 12.78
C PRO A 429 4.80 3.70 12.85
N TYR A 430 5.12 2.47 13.27
CA TYR A 430 4.13 1.45 13.60
C TYR A 430 3.37 1.86 14.87
N GLY A 431 2.05 1.73 14.86
CA GLY A 431 1.17 2.09 15.97
C GLY A 431 0.02 3.00 15.56
N PRO A 432 -0.96 3.24 16.45
CA PRO A 432 -2.09 4.12 16.19
C PRO A 432 -1.68 5.52 15.75
N ALA A 433 -2.41 6.12 14.81
CA ALA A 433 -2.13 7.48 14.34
C ALA A 433 -3.40 8.14 13.77
N CYS A 434 -3.41 9.48 13.77
CA CYS A 434 -4.54 10.28 13.27
C CYS A 434 -4.25 11.00 11.93
N ARG A 435 -3.08 10.82 11.35
CA ARG A 435 -2.65 11.55 10.14
C ARG A 435 -3.56 11.31 8.94
N ASP A 436 -3.78 10.05 8.55
CA ASP A 436 -4.65 9.71 7.42
C ASP A 436 -6.13 10.07 7.70
N TYR A 437 -6.55 10.02 8.96
CA TYR A 437 -7.89 10.44 9.39
C TYR A 437 -8.13 11.93 9.15
N PHE A 438 -7.21 12.79 9.62
CA PHE A 438 -7.34 14.23 9.38
C PHE A 438 -7.21 14.58 7.90
N TRP A 439 -6.37 13.86 7.15
CA TRP A 439 -6.32 13.99 5.69
C TRP A 439 -7.70 13.71 5.05
N LEU A 440 -8.37 12.62 5.44
CA LEU A 440 -9.70 12.27 4.97
C LEU A 440 -10.73 13.34 5.34
N LEU A 441 -10.79 13.75 6.61
CA LEU A 441 -11.70 14.82 7.06
C LEU A 441 -11.51 16.10 6.25
N CYS A 442 -10.26 16.55 6.08
CA CYS A 442 -9.96 17.76 5.32
C CYS A 442 -10.48 17.67 3.88
N ARG A 443 -10.28 16.52 3.21
CA ARG A 443 -10.76 16.30 1.85
C ARG A 443 -12.28 16.29 1.74
N LEU A 444 -12.97 15.71 2.72
CA LEU A 444 -14.44 15.68 2.73
C LEU A 444 -15.02 17.07 3.00
N VAL A 445 -14.45 17.82 3.95
CA VAL A 445 -14.85 19.22 4.19
C VAL A 445 -14.62 20.07 2.95
N ASP A 446 -13.46 19.96 2.30
CA ASP A 446 -13.15 20.70 1.06
C ASP A 446 -14.11 20.34 -0.11
N SER A 447 -14.70 19.14 -0.07
CA SER A 447 -15.65 18.66 -1.09
C SER A 447 -17.12 19.06 -0.88
N LEU A 448 -17.44 19.70 0.25
CA LEU A 448 -18.81 20.16 0.53
C LEU A 448 -19.25 21.23 -0.47
N THR A 449 -20.49 21.11 -0.95
CA THR A 449 -21.09 22.09 -1.86
C THR A 449 -21.80 23.21 -1.10
N ALA A 450 -22.09 24.33 -1.78
CA ALA A 450 -22.89 25.41 -1.19
C ALA A 450 -24.30 24.93 -0.75
N ASP A 451 -24.85 23.94 -1.46
CA ASP A 451 -26.14 23.34 -1.12
C ASP A 451 -26.06 22.51 0.17
N ASP A 452 -24.96 21.78 0.40
CA ASP A 452 -24.76 20.99 1.62
C ASP A 452 -24.64 21.89 2.86
N ILE A 453 -24.00 23.04 2.68
CA ILE A 453 -23.79 24.04 3.73
C ILE A 453 -25.10 24.78 4.04
N SER A 454 -25.84 25.20 3.01
CA SER A 454 -27.10 25.93 3.19
C SER A 454 -28.22 25.08 3.80
N LYS A 455 -28.17 23.76 3.59
CA LYS A 455 -29.08 22.79 4.23
C LYS A 455 -28.64 22.41 5.66
N GLU A 456 -27.55 22.98 6.16
CA GLU A 456 -26.98 22.71 7.48
C GLU A 456 -26.79 21.20 7.78
N VAL A 457 -26.48 20.40 6.76
CA VAL A 457 -26.21 18.96 6.97
C VAL A 457 -24.98 18.76 7.86
N VAL A 458 -24.03 19.70 7.78
CA VAL A 458 -22.85 19.78 8.62
C VAL A 458 -22.71 21.22 9.10
N ASP A 459 -22.84 21.41 10.42
CA ASP A 459 -22.68 22.71 11.06
C ASP A 459 -21.20 23.10 11.14
N LEU A 460 -20.75 23.84 10.13
CA LEU A 460 -19.37 24.33 10.03
C LEU A 460 -19.03 25.37 11.10
N GLU A 461 -20.00 26.08 11.65
CA GLU A 461 -19.79 27.10 12.67
C GLU A 461 -19.45 26.43 14.01
N ASN A 462 -20.28 25.49 14.46
CA ASN A 462 -20.01 24.71 15.67
C ASN A 462 -18.75 23.85 15.53
N LEU A 463 -18.50 23.30 14.34
CA LEU A 463 -17.27 22.56 14.07
C LEU A 463 -16.04 23.47 14.16
N ALA A 464 -16.08 24.69 13.60
CA ALA A 464 -15.01 25.68 13.73
C ALA A 464 -14.72 26.02 15.20
N SER A 465 -15.75 26.33 15.98
CA SER A 465 -15.59 26.63 17.42
C SER A 465 -15.08 25.43 18.22
N ARG A 466 -15.45 24.20 17.86
CA ARG A 466 -14.90 22.98 18.48
C ARG A 466 -13.41 22.83 18.16
N VAL A 467 -13.04 22.87 16.88
CA VAL A 467 -11.65 22.72 16.44
C VAL A 467 -10.77 23.82 17.03
N TYR A 468 -11.27 25.06 17.10
CA TYR A 468 -10.61 26.18 17.79
C TYR A 468 -10.27 25.84 19.25
N ARG A 469 -11.23 25.32 20.03
CA ARG A 469 -10.99 24.91 21.42
C ARG A 469 -9.97 23.79 21.51
N SER A 470 -10.05 22.79 20.63
CA SER A 470 -9.11 21.67 20.59
C SER A 470 -7.68 22.12 20.28
N ILE A 471 -7.49 23.07 19.36
CA ILE A 471 -6.19 23.67 19.05
C ILE A 471 -5.61 24.38 20.28
N LEU A 472 -6.41 25.17 20.99
CA LEU A 472 -5.96 25.90 22.17
C LEU A 472 -5.58 24.98 23.33
N GLN A 473 -6.44 24.01 23.64
CA GLN A 473 -6.26 23.09 24.77
C GLN A 473 -5.14 22.08 24.55
N ARG A 474 -4.71 21.85 23.29
CA ARG A 474 -3.64 20.91 22.98
C ARG A 474 -2.32 21.31 23.65
N GLU A 475 -1.66 20.36 24.30
CA GLU A 475 -0.36 20.57 24.93
C GLU A 475 0.77 20.83 23.92
N TYR A 476 1.93 21.27 24.41
CA TYR A 476 3.14 21.49 23.61
C TYR A 476 3.88 20.16 23.40
N LEU A 477 3.41 19.34 22.45
CA LEU A 477 3.93 17.98 22.24
C LEU A 477 5.20 17.92 21.38
N GLU A 478 5.42 18.89 20.48
CA GLU A 478 6.62 18.91 19.64
C GLU A 478 7.88 19.29 20.42
N THR A 479 8.96 18.54 20.21
CA THR A 479 10.27 18.74 20.83
C THR A 479 11.17 19.67 20.00
N ARG A 480 12.17 20.31 20.64
CA ARG A 480 13.14 21.18 19.95
C ARG A 480 14.27 20.41 19.25
N HIS A 481 14.66 19.30 19.86
CA HIS A 481 15.71 18.42 19.38
C HIS A 481 15.05 17.09 19.04
N ASN A 482 15.43 16.50 17.90
CA ASN A 482 14.76 15.31 17.36
C ASN A 482 13.24 15.54 17.27
N THR A 483 12.84 16.58 16.54
CA THR A 483 11.45 17.07 16.49
C THR A 483 10.52 15.95 16.07
N VAL A 484 9.70 15.48 17.00
CA VAL A 484 8.61 14.56 16.70
C VAL A 484 7.41 15.39 16.23
N GLU A 485 6.88 15.06 15.06
CA GLU A 485 5.72 15.74 14.51
C GLU A 485 4.47 15.45 15.35
N ASP A 486 3.69 16.50 15.59
CA ASP A 486 2.38 16.37 16.23
C ASP A 486 1.27 16.27 15.18
N ASP A 487 1.02 15.06 14.70
CA ASP A 487 -0.02 14.77 13.68
C ASP A 487 -1.41 15.27 14.10
N GLY A 488 -1.71 15.31 15.40
CA GLY A 488 -2.98 15.83 15.90
C GLY A 488 -3.06 17.35 15.78
N LEU A 489 -1.99 18.08 16.12
CA LEU A 489 -1.92 19.53 15.94
C LEU A 489 -1.97 19.89 14.45
N ILE A 490 -1.14 19.24 13.64
CA ILE A 490 -1.09 19.43 12.17
C ILE A 490 -2.47 19.16 11.57
N GLY A 491 -3.10 18.07 11.97
CA GLY A 491 -4.44 17.68 11.54
C GLY A 491 -5.51 18.72 11.89
N LEU A 492 -5.51 19.23 13.13
CA LEU A 492 -6.45 20.27 13.57
C LEU A 492 -6.25 21.61 12.85
N LEU A 493 -5.00 22.05 12.65
CA LEU A 493 -4.69 23.26 11.90
C LEU A 493 -5.18 23.15 10.45
N ASN A 494 -4.92 22.01 9.80
CA ASN A 494 -5.38 21.74 8.44
C ASN A 494 -6.91 21.65 8.35
N LEU A 495 -7.56 20.99 9.31
CA LEU A 495 -9.02 20.90 9.37
C LEU A 495 -9.63 22.30 9.49
N MET A 496 -9.10 23.12 10.39
CA MET A 496 -9.54 24.50 10.55
C MET A 496 -9.40 25.31 9.26
N SER A 497 -8.25 25.21 8.58
CA SER A 497 -8.05 25.84 7.27
C SER A 497 -9.11 25.41 6.25
N ASN A 498 -9.43 24.11 6.17
CA ASN A 498 -10.43 23.62 5.21
C ASN A 498 -11.85 24.08 5.57
N ILE A 499 -12.20 24.18 6.86
CA ILE A 499 -13.48 24.74 7.30
C ILE A 499 -13.58 26.22 6.89
N LEU A 500 -12.52 27.00 7.08
CA LEU A 500 -12.51 28.45 6.82
C LEU A 500 -12.58 28.83 5.33
N LYS A 501 -12.27 27.90 4.41
CA LYS A 501 -12.47 28.10 2.97
C LYS A 501 -13.93 28.34 2.60
N HIS A 502 -14.85 27.77 3.37
CA HIS A 502 -16.30 27.95 3.21
C HIS A 502 -16.82 29.26 3.82
N ASN A 503 -15.94 30.08 4.40
CA ASN A 503 -16.24 31.38 5.01
C ASN A 503 -17.38 31.34 6.05
N PRO A 504 -17.32 30.47 7.08
CA PRO A 504 -18.24 30.53 8.22
C PRO A 504 -18.11 31.87 8.95
N SER A 505 -19.15 32.25 9.70
CA SER A 505 -19.17 33.52 10.44
C SER A 505 -18.07 33.60 11.51
N PHE A 506 -17.65 32.45 12.04
CA PHE A 506 -16.48 32.28 12.91
C PHE A 506 -15.27 33.07 12.41
N LYS A 507 -15.02 33.03 11.09
CA LYS A 507 -13.84 33.62 10.44
C LYS A 507 -13.73 35.12 10.69
N THR A 508 -14.85 35.85 10.60
CA THR A 508 -14.91 37.30 10.77
C THR A 508 -15.28 37.71 12.19
N GLY A 509 -15.77 36.77 13.00
CA GLY A 509 -16.07 36.95 14.41
C GLY A 509 -14.84 37.17 15.29
N LYS A 510 -15.11 37.44 16.57
CA LYS A 510 -14.05 37.65 17.58
C LYS A 510 -13.21 36.40 17.83
N GLU A 511 -13.82 35.22 17.75
CA GLU A 511 -13.10 33.94 17.90
C GLU A 511 -12.09 33.72 16.77
N GLY A 512 -12.44 34.05 15.51
CA GLY A 512 -11.51 34.01 14.39
C GLY A 512 -10.33 34.97 14.55
N GLN A 513 -10.57 36.17 15.07
CA GLN A 513 -9.51 37.14 15.38
C GLN A 513 -8.61 36.67 16.54
N ALA A 514 -9.19 36.04 17.57
CA ALA A 514 -8.43 35.44 18.65
C ALA A 514 -7.57 34.29 18.14
N LEU A 515 -8.13 33.37 17.34
CA LEU A 515 -7.38 32.28 16.71
C LEU A 515 -6.22 32.80 15.87
N LEU A 516 -6.40 33.88 15.10
CA LEU A 516 -5.31 34.49 14.32
C LEU A 516 -4.14 34.90 15.21
N ASN A 517 -4.42 35.53 16.34
CA ASN A 517 -3.38 35.91 17.29
C ASN A 517 -2.68 34.68 17.88
N GLU A 518 -3.43 33.67 18.28
CA GLU A 518 -2.88 32.43 18.84
C GLU A 518 -2.00 31.68 17.85
N VAL A 519 -2.44 31.54 16.58
CA VAL A 519 -1.63 30.89 15.53
C VAL A 519 -0.35 31.68 15.24
N PHE A 520 -0.41 33.02 15.30
CA PHE A 520 0.79 33.85 15.21
C PHE A 520 1.77 33.56 16.36
N GLU A 521 1.28 33.47 17.60
CA GLU A 521 2.11 33.11 18.75
C GLU A 521 2.65 31.67 18.63
N PHE A 522 1.85 30.72 18.13
CA PHE A 522 2.28 29.34 17.91
C PHE A 522 3.47 29.24 16.94
N LEU A 523 3.67 30.22 16.06
CA LEU A 523 4.76 30.28 15.10
C LEU A 523 5.98 31.07 15.59
N PHE A 524 5.75 32.14 16.35
CA PHE A 524 6.75 33.19 16.60
C PHE A 524 7.01 33.52 18.07
N ALA A 525 6.21 33.01 19.00
CA ALA A 525 6.42 33.26 20.42
C ALA A 525 7.82 32.78 20.86
N LEU A 526 8.54 33.67 21.55
CA LEU A 526 9.87 33.39 22.04
C LEU A 526 9.78 32.71 23.41
N PRO A 527 10.63 31.72 23.68
CA PRO A 527 10.66 31.06 24.97
C PRO A 527 11.25 31.95 26.05
N ASP A 528 10.61 31.93 27.22
CA ASP A 528 11.04 32.63 28.43
C ASP A 528 11.16 31.63 29.61
N PRO A 529 11.64 32.04 30.80
CA PRO A 529 11.82 31.13 31.94
C PRO A 529 10.54 30.40 32.36
N SER A 530 9.40 31.08 32.23
CA SER A 530 8.06 30.55 32.55
C SER A 530 7.47 29.73 31.40
N ASN A 531 7.77 30.09 30.14
CA ASN A 531 7.25 29.41 28.94
C ASN A 531 8.36 28.78 28.08
N ARG A 532 9.11 27.85 28.67
CA ARG A 532 10.24 27.17 27.99
C ARG A 532 9.83 26.38 26.74
N HIS A 533 8.55 26.02 26.61
CA HIS A 533 8.05 25.15 25.55
C HIS A 533 7.72 25.88 24.23
N PHE A 534 7.77 27.21 24.21
CA PHE A 534 7.52 27.99 23.01
C PHE A 534 8.63 27.82 21.95
N PRO A 535 8.31 28.00 20.66
CA PRO A 535 6.94 28.12 20.09
C PRO A 535 6.20 26.76 20.04
N LYS A 536 4.87 26.79 19.84
CA LYS A 536 4.05 25.57 19.76
C LYS A 536 4.33 24.75 18.49
N CYS A 537 4.38 25.41 17.34
CA CYS A 537 4.70 24.82 16.04
C CYS A 537 6.22 24.88 15.77
N LYS A 538 6.88 23.73 15.91
CA LYS A 538 8.33 23.57 15.75
C LYS A 538 8.69 22.79 14.48
N SER A 539 7.92 21.76 14.13
CA SER A 539 8.15 20.93 12.93
C SER A 539 7.87 21.71 11.64
N GLN A 540 8.53 21.32 10.55
CA GLN A 540 8.28 21.94 9.24
C GLN A 540 6.82 21.76 8.80
N ALA A 541 6.23 20.59 9.10
CA ALA A 541 4.83 20.30 8.79
C ALA A 541 3.87 21.20 9.60
N ALA A 542 4.02 21.29 10.92
CA ALA A 542 3.16 22.13 11.76
C ALA A 542 3.28 23.62 11.40
N ARG A 543 4.50 24.10 11.13
CA ARG A 543 4.73 25.48 10.69
C ARG A 543 4.06 25.76 9.35
N SER A 544 4.20 24.87 8.37
CA SER A 544 3.52 24.98 7.07
C SER A 544 2.00 25.07 7.24
N SER A 545 1.41 24.15 8.01
CA SER A 545 -0.03 24.15 8.30
C SER A 545 -0.51 25.41 9.01
N ALA A 546 0.27 25.94 9.96
CA ALA A 546 -0.06 27.19 10.65
C ALA A 546 0.03 28.42 9.71
N TYR A 547 1.02 28.46 8.80
CA TYR A 547 1.09 29.52 7.78
C TYR A 547 -0.09 29.47 6.82
N ASP A 548 -0.46 28.28 6.35
CA ASP A 548 -1.63 28.09 5.49
C ASP A 548 -2.92 28.55 6.20
N LEU A 549 -3.05 28.28 7.49
CA LEU A 549 -4.17 28.74 8.31
C LEU A 549 -4.21 30.27 8.46
N LEU A 550 -3.07 30.93 8.71
CA LEU A 550 -3.01 32.39 8.75
C LEU A 550 -3.42 33.01 7.42
N VAL A 551 -2.97 32.44 6.31
CA VAL A 551 -3.34 32.88 4.96
C VAL A 551 -4.85 32.71 4.75
N GLU A 552 -5.42 31.58 5.15
CA GLU A 552 -6.85 31.34 5.00
C GLU A 552 -7.70 32.26 5.88
N LEU A 553 -7.29 32.54 7.12
CA LEU A 553 -7.95 33.45 8.05
C LEU A 553 -8.08 34.88 7.50
N VAL A 554 -7.12 35.35 6.70
CA VAL A 554 -7.14 36.71 6.13
C VAL A 554 -7.82 36.79 4.77
N LYS A 555 -7.95 35.68 4.03
CA LYS A 555 -8.63 35.67 2.72
C LYS A 555 -10.08 36.12 2.88
N GLY A 556 -10.47 37.18 2.17
CA GLY A 556 -11.81 37.75 2.24
C GLY A 556 -12.16 38.44 3.57
N ALA A 557 -11.23 38.53 4.53
CA ALA A 557 -11.46 39.09 5.86
C ALA A 557 -10.55 40.30 6.14
N ARG A 558 -11.04 41.50 5.84
CA ARG A 558 -10.25 42.76 5.93
C ARG A 558 -9.72 43.06 7.34
N GLN A 559 -10.50 42.77 8.38
CA GLN A 559 -10.10 43.02 9.77
C GLN A 559 -8.94 42.10 10.18
N ASN A 560 -9.07 40.80 9.90
CA ASN A 560 -8.01 39.81 10.13
C ASN A 560 -6.73 40.17 9.36
N TYR A 561 -6.86 40.60 8.10
CA TYR A 561 -5.71 41.05 7.31
C TYR A 561 -4.98 42.22 7.98
N LYS A 562 -5.72 43.25 8.43
CA LYS A 562 -5.14 44.41 9.12
C LYS A 562 -4.40 44.00 10.38
N GLN A 563 -5.01 43.12 11.19
CA GLN A 563 -4.41 42.61 12.43
C GLN A 563 -3.13 41.81 12.17
N LEU A 564 -3.15 40.87 11.23
CA LEU A 564 -1.96 40.10 10.86
C LEU A 564 -0.86 41.00 10.31
N HIS A 565 -1.22 41.97 9.47
CA HIS A 565 -0.28 42.93 8.90
C HIS A 565 0.40 43.77 9.99
N GLU A 566 -0.36 44.28 10.96
CA GLU A 566 0.19 45.02 12.11
C GLU A 566 1.14 44.16 12.95
N LYS A 567 0.77 42.90 13.23
CA LYS A 567 1.63 41.94 13.94
C LYS A 567 2.92 41.64 13.16
N LEU A 568 2.83 41.40 11.86
CA LEU A 568 4.00 41.17 11.02
C LEU A 568 4.91 42.40 10.98
N LEU A 569 4.35 43.61 10.83
CA LEU A 569 5.13 44.83 10.91
C LEU A 569 5.83 44.96 12.26
N ALA A 570 5.13 44.69 13.36
CA ALA A 570 5.72 44.71 14.70
C ALA A 570 6.85 43.68 14.86
N GLN A 571 6.67 42.46 14.35
CA GLN A 571 7.70 41.40 14.37
C GLN A 571 8.96 41.77 13.57
N HIS A 572 8.80 42.54 12.50
CA HIS A 572 9.92 43.01 11.66
C HIS A 572 10.43 44.40 12.06
N LYS A 573 9.84 45.03 13.08
CA LYS A 573 10.42 46.27 13.63
C LYS A 573 11.74 45.92 14.31
N PRO A 574 12.82 46.69 14.04
CA PRO A 574 14.02 46.62 14.86
C PRO A 574 13.65 46.83 16.33
N GLY A 575 14.22 46.01 17.23
CA GLY A 575 13.90 46.06 18.67
C GLY A 575 14.29 47.40 19.33
N PRO A 576 13.78 47.69 20.55
CA PRO A 576 14.02 48.97 21.26
C PRO A 576 15.48 49.21 21.70
N HIS A 577 16.39 48.27 21.48
CA HIS A 577 17.82 48.39 21.72
C HIS A 577 18.62 47.88 20.50
N SER A 578 19.57 48.61 19.91
CA SER A 578 19.90 50.04 19.88
C SER A 578 20.92 50.22 18.73
N PRO A 579 21.23 51.45 18.25
CA PRO A 579 22.55 51.68 17.65
C PRO A 579 23.62 51.09 18.58
N TYR A 580 24.57 50.36 17.99
CA TYR A 580 25.67 49.66 18.64
C TYR A 580 26.22 50.45 19.86
N PRO A 581 26.06 49.98 21.11
CA PRO A 581 26.74 50.61 22.22
C PRO A 581 28.19 50.18 22.10
N TRP A 582 29.09 51.12 21.79
CA TRP A 582 30.52 50.89 21.92
C TRP A 582 30.93 50.56 23.36
N ASP A 583 30.00 50.76 24.32
CA ASP A 583 30.12 50.46 25.75
C ASP A 583 29.47 49.11 26.12
N TYR A 584 29.73 48.04 25.35
CA TYR A 584 29.30 46.67 25.72
C TYR A 584 30.18 46.12 26.86
N TRP A 585 29.61 45.99 28.06
CA TRP A 585 30.24 45.35 29.21
C TRP A 585 29.59 43.98 29.52
N PRO A 586 30.28 42.85 29.30
CA PRO A 586 29.75 41.50 29.55
C PRO A 586 29.30 41.21 30.99
N HIS A 587 29.76 42.02 31.95
CA HIS A 587 29.36 41.93 33.36
C HIS A 587 28.04 42.63 33.66
N GLU A 588 27.62 43.59 32.83
CA GLU A 588 26.40 44.39 33.03
C GLU A 588 25.22 43.82 32.23
N ASP A 589 25.47 43.27 31.04
CA ASP A 589 24.49 42.51 30.25
C ASP A 589 24.58 41.01 30.60
N GLY A 590 24.06 40.69 31.79
CA GLY A 590 23.89 39.31 32.24
C GLY A 590 23.03 38.47 31.28
N ARG A 591 23.20 37.15 31.36
CA ARG A 591 22.41 36.15 30.62
C ARG A 591 20.93 36.54 30.66
N SER A 592 20.23 36.37 29.53
CA SER A 592 18.76 36.44 29.51
C SER A 592 18.20 35.64 30.69
N ASP A 593 17.13 36.14 31.31
CA ASP A 593 16.48 35.52 32.46
C ASP A 593 16.15 34.04 32.21
N CYS A 594 15.99 33.62 30.95
CA CYS A 594 15.73 32.23 30.56
C CYS A 594 16.96 31.31 30.65
N GLY A 595 18.13 31.84 31.04
CA GLY A 595 19.38 31.13 31.24
C GLY A 595 20.14 30.80 29.94
N TYR A 596 19.54 31.08 28.78
CA TYR A 596 20.15 30.89 27.47
C TYR A 596 20.80 32.18 26.98
N VAL A 597 22.00 32.06 26.43
CA VAL A 597 22.73 33.15 25.75
C VAL A 597 22.90 32.78 24.30
N GLY A 598 22.44 33.66 23.40
CA GLY A 598 22.72 33.57 21.98
C GLY A 598 24.07 34.20 21.65
N LEU A 599 24.63 33.86 20.50
CA LEU A 599 25.78 34.58 19.94
C LEU A 599 25.27 35.69 19.04
N THR A 600 25.63 36.93 19.35
CA THR A 600 25.37 38.07 18.46
C THR A 600 26.33 38.01 17.27
N ASN A 601 25.81 37.89 16.06
CA ASN A 601 26.62 37.98 14.85
C ASN A 601 26.92 39.46 14.58
N LEU A 602 28.17 39.86 14.79
CA LEU A 602 28.64 41.24 14.65
C LEU A 602 28.95 41.61 13.18
N GLY A 603 28.55 40.77 12.22
CA GLY A 603 28.95 40.88 10.82
C GLY A 603 30.35 40.31 10.61
N ALA A 604 30.52 39.48 9.59
CA ALA A 604 31.76 38.74 9.30
C ALA A 604 32.29 37.81 10.42
N THR A 605 31.57 37.61 11.54
CA THR A 605 31.97 36.69 12.62
C THR A 605 31.24 35.35 12.58
N CYS A 606 30.54 35.03 11.49
CA CYS A 606 29.75 33.79 11.36
C CYS A 606 30.59 32.52 11.59
N TYR A 607 31.85 32.50 11.13
CA TYR A 607 32.75 31.37 11.36
C TYR A 607 33.09 31.17 12.84
N MET A 608 33.31 32.26 13.60
CA MET A 608 33.56 32.19 15.04
C MET A 608 32.31 31.79 15.79
N ALA A 609 31.15 32.33 15.40
CA ALA A 609 29.88 31.96 15.99
C ALA A 609 29.59 30.46 15.79
N SER A 610 29.79 29.95 14.57
CA SER A 610 29.67 28.52 14.27
C SER A 610 30.69 27.66 15.03
N CYS A 611 31.94 28.13 15.18
CA CYS A 611 32.96 27.41 15.94
C CYS A 611 32.60 27.31 17.44
N MET A 612 32.17 28.41 18.05
CA MET A 612 31.74 28.44 19.45
C MET A 612 30.49 27.58 19.67
N GLN A 613 29.55 27.58 18.73
CA GLN A 613 28.39 26.67 18.76
C GLN A 613 28.81 25.20 18.68
N HIS A 614 29.74 24.84 17.79
CA HIS A 614 30.25 23.49 17.70
C HIS A 614 30.96 23.05 18.98
N LEU A 615 31.81 23.90 19.55
CA LEU A 615 32.50 23.63 20.83
C LEU A 615 31.51 23.45 21.98
N TYR A 616 30.48 24.30 22.08
CA TYR A 616 29.45 24.18 23.11
C TYR A 616 28.66 22.86 23.01
N MET A 617 28.45 22.35 21.78
CA MET A 617 27.79 21.08 21.52
C MET A 617 28.67 19.86 21.83
N MET A 618 29.97 20.04 22.11
CA MET A 618 30.87 18.98 22.57
C MET A 618 30.85 18.93 24.11
N PRO A 619 30.23 17.90 24.74
CA PRO A 619 30.09 17.85 26.19
C PRO A 619 31.43 17.89 26.93
N GLN A 620 32.49 17.36 26.34
CA GLN A 620 33.84 17.37 26.92
C GLN A 620 34.49 18.76 26.92
N ALA A 621 34.09 19.64 26.00
CA ALA A 621 34.65 20.99 25.88
C ALA A 621 33.93 22.02 26.75
N ARG A 622 32.70 21.73 27.21
CA ARG A 622 31.91 22.61 28.09
C ARG A 622 32.02 22.29 29.60
N ALA A 623 32.76 21.23 29.95
CA ALA A 623 32.87 20.70 31.31
C ALA A 623 33.81 21.54 32.19
#